data_AF-A0A6L9LDM6-F1
#
_entry.id   AF-A0A6L9LDM6-F1
#
_cell.length_a   1.000
_cell.length_b   1.000
_cell.length_c   1.000
_cell.angle_alpha   90.00
_cell.angle_beta   90.00
_cell.angle_gamma   90.00
#
_symmetry.space_group_name_H-M   'P 1'
#
loop_
_entity.id
_entity.type
_entity.pdbx_description
1 polymer ?
#
loop_
_entity_poly.entity_id
_entity_poly.type
_entity_poly.pdbx_seq_one_letter_code
_entity_poly.pdbx_strand_id
1 'polypeptide(L)'
;MKQTGNGKRQKNQATVIAGNIANVMNCWCQAVSTFHAMYATLELACHQSQDKSIEAPYPINKPYNARVLDYVRNSVVQELEMLCIDIDEPQHHESEKELIEHLQAHTWRLQKHIDRIQWALSISGISISR
;
A
#
# COMPACT_ATOMS: atom_id res chain seq x y z
N MET A 1 56.22 -3.34 -14.32
CA MET A 1 55.76 -2.63 -13.10
C MET A 1 54.65 -1.65 -13.49
N LYS A 2 53.64 -1.52 -12.61
CA LYS A 2 52.44 -0.65 -12.66
C LYS A 2 51.20 -1.23 -13.36
N GLN A 3 50.37 -1.79 -12.47
CA GLN A 3 48.94 -2.03 -12.58
C GLN A 3 48.12 -0.72 -12.58
N THR A 4 46.81 -0.90 -12.80
CA THR A 4 45.65 -0.08 -12.40
C THR A 4 45.14 0.90 -13.47
N GLY A 5 43.84 0.99 -13.78
CA GLY A 5 42.68 0.32 -13.20
C GLY A 5 41.51 0.33 -14.18
N ASN A 6 41.01 -0.85 -14.50
CA ASN A 6 39.75 -1.02 -15.21
C ASN A 6 38.64 -0.81 -14.18
N GLY A 7 37.99 0.36 -14.23
CA GLY A 7 36.87 0.71 -13.37
C GLY A 7 35.69 -0.22 -13.63
N LYS A 8 35.67 -1.38 -12.96
CA LYS A 8 34.49 -2.22 -12.85
C LYS A 8 33.45 -1.42 -12.09
N ARG A 9 32.48 -0.87 -12.82
CA ARG A 9 31.15 -0.54 -12.31
C ARG A 9 30.64 -1.80 -11.60
N GLN A 10 30.77 -1.82 -10.27
CA GLN A 10 30.01 -2.73 -9.43
C GLN A 10 28.55 -2.39 -9.68
N LYS A 11 27.91 -3.20 -10.53
CA LYS A 11 26.46 -3.32 -10.50
C LYS A 11 26.16 -3.74 -9.08
N ASN A 12 25.54 -2.85 -8.30
CA ASN A 12 24.79 -3.22 -7.12
C ASN A 12 23.69 -4.17 -7.61
N GLN A 13 24.05 -5.45 -7.79
CA GLN A 13 23.10 -6.54 -7.74
C GLN A 13 22.61 -6.51 -6.29
N ALA A 14 21.52 -5.79 -6.09
CA ALA A 14 20.58 -6.12 -5.04
C ALA A 14 20.42 -7.64 -5.13
N THR A 15 20.89 -8.32 -4.09
CA THR A 15 20.75 -9.75 -3.96
C THR A 15 19.25 -9.99 -3.97
N VAL A 16 18.70 -10.36 -5.13
CA VAL A 16 17.36 -10.92 -5.22
C VAL A 16 17.46 -12.23 -4.47
N ILE A 17 17.16 -12.18 -3.17
CA ILE A 17 16.88 -13.36 -2.39
C ILE A 17 15.73 -14.00 -3.15
N ALA A 18 16.00 -15.11 -3.85
CA ALA A 18 14.95 -15.95 -4.42
C ALA A 18 14.05 -16.34 -3.24
N GLY A 19 12.96 -15.60 -3.07
CA GLY A 19 12.09 -15.74 -1.93
C GLY A 19 11.42 -17.08 -2.04
N ASN A 20 11.63 -17.96 -1.06
CA ASN A 20 10.82 -19.16 -0.92
C ASN A 20 9.35 -18.74 -1.07
N ILE A 21 8.64 -19.35 -2.03
CA ILE A 21 7.26 -18.99 -2.36
C ILE A 21 6.35 -18.98 -1.13
N ALA A 22 6.60 -19.85 -0.15
CA ALA A 22 5.88 -19.85 1.12
C ALA A 22 6.04 -18.54 1.91
N ASN A 23 7.25 -17.97 1.93
CA ASN A 23 7.50 -16.68 2.57
C ASN A 23 6.83 -15.54 1.80
N VAL A 24 6.89 -15.58 0.47
CA VAL A 24 6.27 -14.57 -0.39
C VAL A 24 4.75 -14.56 -0.21
N MET A 25 4.13 -15.75 -0.19
CA MET A 25 2.71 -15.93 0.10
C MET A 25 2.35 -15.43 1.50
N ASN A 26 3.15 -15.74 2.53
CA ASN A 26 2.90 -15.24 3.88
C ASN A 26 2.95 -13.71 3.95
N CYS A 27 3.95 -13.08 3.33
CA CYS A 27 4.05 -11.62 3.25
C CYS A 27 2.84 -11.01 2.52
N TRP A 28 2.44 -11.61 1.40
CA TRP A 28 1.29 -11.18 0.63
C TRP A 28 -0.01 -11.28 1.44
N CYS A 29 -0.26 -12.43 2.08
CA CYS A 29 -1.43 -12.64 2.95
C CYS A 29 -1.48 -11.64 4.11
N GLN A 30 -0.32 -11.35 4.72
CA GLN A 30 -0.23 -10.37 5.80
C GLN A 30 -0.50 -8.94 5.29
N ALA A 31 0.03 -8.58 4.12
CA ALA A 31 -0.21 -7.28 3.50
C ALA A 31 -1.70 -7.10 3.16
N VAL A 32 -2.35 -8.11 2.58
CA VAL A 32 -3.79 -8.12 2.30
C VAL A 32 -4.61 -7.95 3.59
N SER A 33 -4.30 -8.72 4.63
CA SER A 33 -5.01 -8.65 5.91
C SER A 33 -4.87 -7.29 6.57
N THR A 34 -3.66 -6.73 6.58
CA THR A 34 -3.36 -5.41 7.14
C THR A 34 -4.06 -4.32 6.35
N PHE A 35 -4.03 -4.41 5.02
CA PHE A 35 -4.71 -3.49 4.14
C PHE A 35 -6.23 -3.48 4.40
N HIS A 36 -6.86 -4.65 4.53
CA HIS A 36 -8.29 -4.74 4.85
C HIS A 36 -8.65 -4.04 6.16
N ALA A 37 -7.87 -4.26 7.22
CA ALA A 37 -8.11 -3.62 8.52
C ALA A 37 -7.95 -2.09 8.45
N MET A 38 -6.94 -1.61 7.72
CA MET A 38 -6.70 -0.18 7.52
C MET A 38 -7.79 0.47 6.66
N TYR A 39 -8.23 -0.20 5.61
CA TYR A 39 -9.32 0.29 4.76
C TYR A 39 -10.65 0.39 5.52
N ALA A 40 -10.98 -0.61 6.37
CA ALA A 40 -12.15 -0.52 7.25
C ALA A 40 -12.06 0.67 8.22
N THR A 41 -10.87 0.98 8.72
CA THR A 41 -10.63 2.15 9.57
C THR A 41 -10.84 3.45 8.79
N LEU A 42 -10.38 3.51 7.54
CA LEU A 42 -10.59 4.65 6.65
C LEU A 42 -12.08 4.87 6.34
N GLU A 43 -12.83 3.82 6.01
CA GLU A 43 -14.28 3.93 5.77
C GLU A 43 -15.01 4.47 7.00
N LEU A 44 -14.68 3.97 8.20
CA LEU A 44 -15.26 4.47 9.44
C LEU A 44 -14.92 5.96 9.68
N ALA A 45 -13.67 6.34 9.41
CA ALA A 45 -13.21 7.73 9.50
C ALA A 45 -13.96 8.66 8.54
N CYS A 46 -14.17 8.24 7.28
CA CYS A 46 -14.97 8.95 6.30
C CYS A 46 -16.40 9.18 6.82
N HIS A 47 -17.10 8.13 7.26
CA HIS A 47 -18.47 8.25 7.78
C HIS A 47 -18.56 9.21 8.98
N GLN A 48 -17.66 9.04 9.98
CA GLN A 48 -17.65 9.90 11.16
C GLN A 48 -17.33 11.37 10.83
N SER A 49 -16.56 11.63 9.76
CA SER A 49 -16.26 12.99 9.31
C SER A 49 -17.47 13.68 8.67
N GLN A 50 -18.35 12.90 8.03
CA GLN A 50 -19.58 13.40 7.39
C GLN A 50 -20.69 13.67 8.43
N ASP A 51 -20.85 12.78 9.42
CA ASP A 51 -21.87 12.91 10.47
C ASP A 51 -21.59 14.08 11.44
N LYS A 52 -20.32 14.42 11.68
CA LYS A 52 -19.91 15.52 12.58
C LYS A 52 -20.02 16.92 11.95
N SER A 53 -20.70 17.05 10.80
CA SER A 53 -20.95 18.35 10.15
C SER A 53 -22.09 19.16 10.81
N ILE A 54 -22.87 18.57 11.73
CA ILE A 54 -24.09 19.20 12.27
C ILE A 54 -23.83 20.07 13.52
N GLU A 55 -22.78 19.84 14.33
CA GLU A 55 -22.58 20.60 15.57
C GLU A 55 -21.10 20.86 15.88
N ALA A 56 -20.52 21.95 15.37
CA ALA A 56 -19.46 22.68 16.07
C ALA A 56 -19.18 24.04 15.38
N PRO A 57 -18.96 25.13 16.15
CA PRO A 57 -18.44 26.37 15.61
C PRO A 57 -16.95 26.17 15.27
N TYR A 58 -16.69 25.72 14.03
CA TYR A 58 -15.42 25.68 13.30
C TYR A 58 -14.12 25.32 14.06
N PRO A 59 -13.60 24.09 13.87
CA PRO A 59 -12.16 23.86 13.80
C PRO A 59 -11.68 24.14 12.38
N ILE A 60 -10.63 24.93 12.27
CA ILE A 60 -10.06 25.53 11.05
C ILE A 60 -9.73 24.50 9.93
N ASN A 61 -9.64 23.19 10.23
CA ASN A 61 -9.24 22.14 9.28
C ASN A 61 -10.31 21.06 8.99
N LYS A 62 -11.53 21.12 9.55
CA LYS A 62 -12.55 20.06 9.35
C LYS A 62 -12.84 19.70 7.88
N PRO A 63 -13.14 20.68 6.98
CA PRO A 63 -13.42 20.36 5.58
C PRO A 63 -12.18 19.89 4.79
N TYR A 64 -10.97 20.23 5.25
CA TYR A 64 -9.73 19.74 4.66
C TYR A 64 -9.53 18.25 5.01
N ASN A 65 -9.75 17.87 6.27
CA ASN A 65 -9.59 16.49 6.73
C ASN A 65 -10.54 15.52 6.02
N ALA A 66 -11.83 15.87 5.93
CA ALA A 66 -12.81 15.04 5.22
C ALA A 66 -12.46 14.85 3.74
N ARG A 67 -12.02 15.93 3.05
CA ARG A 67 -11.57 15.86 1.66
C ARG A 67 -10.35 14.96 1.47
N VAL A 68 -9.40 14.98 2.40
CA VAL A 68 -8.21 14.12 2.30
C VAL A 68 -8.57 12.66 2.54
N LEU A 69 -9.44 12.36 3.51
CA LEU A 69 -9.94 11.00 3.74
C LEU A 69 -10.67 10.46 2.50
N ASP A 70 -11.59 11.24 1.93
CA ASP A 70 -12.33 10.85 0.72
C ASP A 70 -11.41 10.70 -0.51
N TYR A 71 -10.42 11.58 -0.67
CA TYR A 71 -9.44 11.46 -1.74
C TYR A 71 -8.64 10.15 -1.63
N VAL A 72 -8.13 9.84 -0.43
CA VAL A 72 -7.37 8.60 -0.20
C VAL A 72 -8.26 7.38 -0.34
N ARG A 73 -9.51 7.43 0.13
CA ARG A 73 -10.51 6.37 -0.06
C ARG A 73 -10.72 6.06 -1.53
N ASN A 74 -10.99 7.08 -2.35
CA ASN A 74 -11.21 6.89 -3.78
C ASN A 74 -9.97 6.34 -4.49
N SER A 75 -8.77 6.83 -4.14
CA SER A 75 -7.52 6.29 -4.68
C SER A 75 -7.28 4.83 -4.29
N VAL A 76 -7.69 4.42 -3.09
CA VAL A 76 -7.57 3.04 -2.62
C VAL A 76 -8.59 2.12 -3.32
N VAL A 77 -9.82 2.58 -3.53
CA VAL A 77 -10.85 1.83 -4.27
C VAL A 77 -10.40 1.58 -5.71
N GLN A 78 -9.88 2.60 -6.41
CA GLN A 78 -9.35 2.44 -7.76
C GLN A 78 -8.21 1.42 -7.82
N GLU A 79 -7.33 1.42 -6.81
CA GLU A 79 -6.25 0.43 -6.74
C GLU A 79 -6.80 -0.99 -6.53
N LEU A 80 -7.83 -1.15 -5.69
CA LEU A 80 -8.48 -2.45 -5.49
C LEU A 80 -9.11 -2.97 -6.78
N GLU A 81 -9.78 -2.10 -7.53
CA GLU A 81 -10.33 -2.45 -8.83
C GLU A 81 -9.23 -2.94 -9.79
N MET A 82 -8.09 -2.24 -9.83
CA MET A 82 -6.94 -2.65 -10.64
C MET A 82 -6.33 -3.98 -10.17
N LEU A 83 -6.17 -4.19 -8.86
CA LEU A 83 -5.62 -5.43 -8.31
C LEU A 83 -6.55 -6.63 -8.57
N CYS A 84 -7.87 -6.43 -8.55
CA CYS A 84 -8.83 -7.47 -8.93
C CYS A 84 -8.68 -7.84 -10.41
N ILE A 85 -8.53 -6.84 -11.30
CA ILE A 85 -8.27 -7.09 -12.72
C ILE A 85 -6.96 -7.88 -12.90
N ASP A 86 -5.88 -7.49 -12.20
CA ASP A 86 -4.59 -8.16 -12.29
C ASP A 86 -4.67 -9.63 -11.81
N ILE A 87 -5.55 -9.96 -10.87
CA ILE A 87 -5.76 -11.33 -10.35
C ILE A 87 -6.70 -12.15 -11.25
N ASP A 88 -7.76 -11.53 -11.77
CA ASP A 88 -8.78 -12.19 -12.60
C ASP A 88 -8.31 -12.40 -14.04
N GLU A 89 -7.39 -11.57 -14.53
CA GLU A 89 -6.75 -11.79 -15.82
C GLU A 89 -5.88 -13.05 -15.73
N PRO A 90 -6.04 -14.04 -16.65
CA PRO A 90 -5.29 -15.29 -16.59
C PRO A 90 -3.80 -15.00 -16.79
N GLN A 91 -3.09 -14.83 -15.67
CA GLN A 91 -1.65 -14.64 -15.69
C GLN A 91 -1.01 -15.95 -16.14
N HIS A 92 -0.51 -15.97 -17.37
CA HIS A 92 0.39 -17.02 -17.83
C HIS A 92 1.73 -16.81 -17.13
N HIS A 93 1.80 -17.18 -15.84
CA HIS A 93 3.07 -17.31 -15.15
C HIS A 93 3.76 -18.55 -15.73
N GLU A 94 4.69 -18.33 -16.66
CA GLU A 94 5.46 -19.38 -17.32
C GLU A 94 6.51 -19.96 -16.35
N SER A 95 6.81 -19.26 -15.24
CA SER A 95 7.72 -19.73 -14.20
C SER A 95 7.34 -19.32 -12.76
N GLU A 96 7.81 -20.10 -11.77
CA GLU A 96 7.68 -19.78 -10.32
C GLU A 96 8.28 -18.42 -9.99
N LYS A 97 9.36 -18.04 -10.69
CA LYS A 97 10.02 -16.75 -10.53
C LYS A 97 9.09 -15.59 -10.88
N GLU A 98 8.34 -15.69 -11.97
CA GLU A 98 7.39 -14.65 -12.39
C GLU A 98 6.25 -14.52 -11.39
N LEU A 99 5.75 -15.63 -10.86
CA LEU A 99 4.75 -15.61 -9.79
C LEU A 99 5.29 -14.93 -8.52
N ILE A 100 6.53 -15.23 -8.12
CA ILE A 100 7.18 -14.57 -6.97
C ILE A 100 7.32 -13.06 -7.20
N GLU A 101 7.81 -12.65 -8.37
CA GLU A 101 7.97 -11.23 -8.71
C GLU A 101 6.62 -10.51 -8.72
N HIS A 102 5.59 -11.15 -9.25
CA HIS A 102 4.23 -10.63 -9.29
C HIS A 102 3.63 -10.45 -7.88
N LEU A 103 3.71 -11.48 -7.02
CA LEU A 103 3.24 -11.40 -5.64
C LEU A 103 4.00 -10.34 -4.82
N GLN A 104 5.30 -10.20 -5.04
CA GLN A 104 6.11 -9.16 -4.41
C GLN A 104 5.68 -7.76 -4.87
N ALA A 105 5.39 -7.58 -6.15
CA ALA A 105 4.87 -6.32 -6.68
C ALA A 105 3.50 -5.97 -6.05
N HIS A 106 2.60 -6.94 -5.94
CA HIS A 106 1.30 -6.77 -5.27
C HIS A 106 1.47 -6.41 -3.79
N THR A 107 2.34 -7.13 -3.09
CA THR A 107 2.66 -6.86 -1.68
C THR A 107 3.17 -5.43 -1.49
N TRP A 108 4.06 -4.97 -2.36
CA TRP A 108 4.60 -3.60 -2.31
C TRP A 108 3.54 -2.53 -2.57
N ARG A 109 2.66 -2.75 -3.57
CA ARG A 109 1.54 -1.86 -3.87
C ARG A 109 0.61 -1.74 -2.66
N LEU A 110 0.19 -2.86 -2.08
CA LEU A 110 -0.64 -2.88 -0.86
C LEU A 110 0.01 -2.10 0.29
N GLN A 111 1.31 -2.28 0.52
CA GLN A 111 2.03 -1.55 1.57
C GLN A 111 2.03 -0.03 1.32
N LYS A 112 2.19 0.42 0.07
CA LYS A 112 2.09 1.84 -0.27
C LYS A 112 0.73 2.43 0.05
N HIS A 113 -0.34 1.66 -0.16
CA HIS A 113 -1.69 2.10 0.19
C HIS A 113 -1.92 2.10 1.70
N ILE A 114 -1.40 1.11 2.44
CA ILE A 114 -1.39 1.13 3.91
C ILE A 114 -0.73 2.42 4.44
N ASP A 115 0.46 2.77 3.92
CA ASP A 115 1.17 3.98 4.33
C ASP A 115 0.36 5.26 4.04
N ARG A 116 -0.32 5.31 2.88
CA ARG A 116 -1.20 6.43 2.49
C ARG A 116 -2.40 6.55 3.43
N ILE A 117 -3.03 5.43 3.78
CA ILE A 117 -4.16 5.40 4.73
C ILE A 117 -3.71 5.90 6.10
N GLN A 118 -2.58 5.39 6.61
CA GLN A 118 -2.02 5.81 7.89
C GLN A 118 -1.71 7.31 7.92
N TRP A 119 -1.12 7.83 6.84
CA TRP A 119 -0.90 9.26 6.69
C TRP A 119 -2.21 10.06 6.73
N ALA A 120 -3.23 9.65 5.98
CA ALA A 120 -4.53 10.32 5.93
C ALA A 120 -5.23 10.35 7.29
N LEU A 121 -5.20 9.24 8.02
CA LEU A 121 -5.76 9.13 9.37
C LEU A 121 -5.00 10.03 10.36
N SER A 122 -3.66 10.04 10.29
CA SER A 122 -2.80 10.86 11.14
C SER A 122 -3.07 12.36 10.97
N ILE A 123 -3.09 12.87 9.74
CA ILE A 123 -3.36 14.30 9.49
C ILE A 123 -4.81 14.68 9.83
N SER A 124 -5.72 13.71 9.81
CA SER A 124 -7.12 13.91 10.20
C SER A 124 -7.33 13.88 11.72
N GLY A 125 -6.28 13.63 12.50
CA GLY A 125 -6.34 13.54 13.96
C GLY A 125 -7.05 12.26 14.46
N ILE A 126 -7.14 11.23 13.61
CA ILE A 126 -7.76 9.95 13.96
C ILE A 126 -6.64 9.00 14.36
N SER A 127 -6.52 8.74 15.67
CA SER A 127 -5.54 7.80 16.19
C SER A 127 -5.97 6.36 15.91
N ILE A 128 -5.14 5.64 15.15
CA ILE A 128 -5.27 4.19 14.97
C ILE A 128 -4.87 3.55 16.30
N SER A 129 -5.84 3.03 17.05
CA SER A 129 -5.53 2.26 18.26
C SER A 129 -4.88 0.94 17.84
N ARG A 130 -3.71 0.66 18.40
CA ARG A 130 -2.95 -0.58 18.17
C ARG A 130 -3.66 -1.78 18.78
#